data_AF-M1UEM9-F1
#
_entry.id   AF-M1UEM9-F1
#
_cell.length_a   1.000
_cell.length_b   1.000
_cell.length_c   1.000
_cell.angle_alpha   90.00
_cell.angle_beta   90.00
_cell.angle_gamma   90.00
#
_symmetry.space_group_name_H-M   'P 1'
#
loop_
_entity.id
_entity.type
_entity.pdbx_description
1 polymer ?
#
loop_
_entity_poly.entity_id
_entity_poly.type
_entity_poly.pdbx_seq_one_letter_code
_entity_poly.pdbx_strand_id
1 'polypeptide(L)'
;MDLNTFWFIVIAVLFAGYFLLEGFDFGVGILAPVIGKDKDARNTVIKTIGPVWDGNEVWLISAGGALFAAFPEWYATLFSGMYLPLFLILVSLILRVVGLEWRKKVDDPRWFKWSDRAVFIGSWAPALLWGLIFSNIVRGMPIEADHRIDAAAALPEIFNPYALLGAAAFTALFSMHGLAFIRLKTAGRVRTDAGRVAGRVVTLGAVLGAPFALWTALSYGKQWSWIIALLIIVAVLVGGFGLIKGKDFLGFGATSVAVLGVAVLMFSALFPRVMPTTLAGGVDLDIWNAASSDYTLNILTWSAVFVVPVVLLYQGWTYWVFRKRISAPPLSAESAGTAGTASSAGVVA
;
A
#
# COMPACT_ATOMS: atom_id res chain seq x y z
N MET A 1 -25.91 -6.21 14.93
CA MET A 1 -24.46 -5.92 15.05
C MET A 1 -24.34 -4.68 15.91
N ASP A 2 -23.57 -4.73 16.99
CA ASP A 2 -23.28 -3.57 17.84
C ASP A 2 -22.37 -2.56 17.10
N LEU A 3 -22.30 -1.33 17.60
CA LEU A 3 -21.54 -0.26 16.96
C LEU A 3 -20.02 -0.49 17.01
N ASN A 4 -19.51 -1.18 18.03
CA ASN A 4 -18.09 -1.47 18.15
C ASN A 4 -17.66 -2.44 17.03
N THR A 5 -18.42 -3.53 16.85
CA THR A 5 -18.20 -4.47 15.75
C THR A 5 -18.32 -3.77 14.39
N PHE A 6 -19.32 -2.89 14.21
CA PHE A 6 -19.46 -2.10 12.99
C PHE A 6 -18.21 -1.25 12.70
N TRP A 7 -17.74 -0.49 13.69
CA TRP A 7 -16.59 0.40 13.52
C TRP A 7 -15.27 -0.36 13.34
N PHE A 8 -15.12 -1.52 13.97
CA PHE A 8 -14.00 -2.41 13.68
C PHE A 8 -13.99 -2.82 12.19
N ILE A 9 -15.14 -3.20 11.64
CA ILE A 9 -15.27 -3.56 10.22
C ILE A 9 -14.97 -2.34 9.33
N VAL A 10 -15.46 -1.15 9.70
CA VAL A 10 -15.17 0.09 8.95
C VAL A 10 -13.66 0.35 8.90
N ILE A 11 -12.94 0.23 10.02
CA ILE A 11 -11.49 0.41 10.06
C ILE A 11 -10.77 -0.66 9.22
N ALA A 12 -11.20 -1.92 9.31
CA ALA A 12 -10.66 -2.99 8.47
C ALA A 12 -10.85 -2.70 6.97
N VAL A 13 -12.02 -2.16 6.58
CA VAL A 13 -12.31 -1.74 5.20
C VAL A 13 -11.45 -0.55 4.77
N LEU A 14 -11.24 0.44 5.65
CA LEU A 14 -10.39 1.60 5.35
C LEU A 14 -8.93 1.18 5.12
N PHE A 15 -8.37 0.31 5.97
CA PHE A 15 -7.03 -0.23 5.75
C PHE A 15 -6.95 -1.16 4.54
N ALA A 16 -7.95 -2.00 4.30
CA ALA A 16 -8.00 -2.86 3.12
C ALA A 16 -8.05 -2.03 1.82
N GLY A 17 -8.85 -0.97 1.81
CA GLY A 17 -8.92 -0.02 0.70
C GLY A 17 -7.61 0.75 0.52
N TYR A 18 -7.00 1.22 1.61
CA TYR A 18 -5.66 1.81 1.57
C TYR A 18 -4.65 0.83 0.96
N PHE A 19 -4.53 -0.39 1.47
CA PHE A 19 -3.58 -1.37 0.91
C PHE A 19 -3.87 -1.74 -0.54
N LEU A 20 -5.14 -1.80 -0.94
CA LEU A 20 -5.51 -2.02 -2.34
C LEU A 20 -5.02 -0.87 -3.23
N LEU A 21 -5.32 0.36 -2.84
CA LEU A 21 -5.09 1.54 -3.67
C LEU A 21 -3.63 1.99 -3.61
N GLU A 22 -3.09 2.18 -2.41
CA GLU A 22 -1.69 2.57 -2.20
C GLU A 22 -0.72 1.43 -2.42
N GLY A 23 -1.14 0.18 -2.31
CA GLY A 23 -0.27 -0.97 -2.57
C GLY A 23 0.27 -0.99 -4.00
N PHE A 24 -0.51 -0.59 -5.01
CA PHE A 24 0.01 -0.48 -6.37
C PHE A 24 0.85 0.78 -6.56
N ASP A 25 0.55 1.89 -5.88
CA ASP A 25 1.35 3.12 -5.93
C ASP A 25 2.76 2.87 -5.36
N PHE A 26 2.84 2.19 -4.22
CA PHE A 26 4.09 1.72 -3.66
C PHE A 26 4.83 0.79 -4.62
N GLY A 27 4.14 -0.20 -5.19
CA GLY A 27 4.76 -1.09 -6.16
C GLY A 27 5.29 -0.38 -7.40
N VAL A 28 4.59 0.65 -7.88
CA VAL A 28 5.04 1.50 -9.00
C VAL A 28 6.31 2.24 -8.65
N GLY A 29 6.38 2.87 -7.46
CA GLY A 29 7.57 3.57 -7.00
C GLY A 29 8.78 2.66 -6.76
N ILE A 30 8.55 1.45 -6.21
CA ILE A 30 9.59 0.42 -6.01
C ILE A 30 10.15 -0.06 -7.35
N LEU A 31 9.29 -0.28 -8.35
CA LEU A 31 9.69 -0.86 -9.64
C LEU A 31 10.13 0.17 -10.68
N ALA A 32 9.87 1.46 -10.44
CA ALA A 32 10.35 2.55 -11.27
C ALA A 32 11.85 2.40 -11.62
N PRO A 33 12.80 2.21 -10.66
CA PRO A 33 14.23 1.96 -10.91
C PRO A 33 14.54 0.84 -11.89
N VAL A 34 13.74 -0.21 -11.85
CA VAL A 34 14.01 -1.47 -12.55
C VAL A 34 13.44 -1.45 -13.97
N ILE A 35 12.24 -0.89 -14.13
CA ILE A 35 11.51 -0.86 -15.41
C ILE A 35 11.88 0.39 -16.22
N GLY A 36 11.96 1.56 -15.58
CA GLY A 36 12.20 2.83 -16.24
C GLY A 36 13.69 3.14 -16.41
N LYS A 37 14.40 2.40 -17.26
CA LYS A 37 15.87 2.51 -17.40
C LYS A 37 16.35 3.89 -17.92
N ASP A 38 15.51 4.60 -18.65
CA ASP A 38 15.76 5.95 -19.16
C ASP A 38 14.74 6.98 -18.63
N LYS A 39 15.01 8.27 -18.82
CA LYS A 39 14.20 9.40 -18.31
C LYS A 39 12.73 9.28 -18.73
N ASP A 40 12.46 8.94 -19.99
CA ASP A 40 11.12 8.88 -20.56
C ASP A 40 10.33 7.64 -20.13
N ALA A 41 11.00 6.49 -20.08
CA ALA A 41 10.41 5.27 -19.55
C ALA A 41 10.07 5.46 -18.07
N ARG A 42 10.98 6.07 -17.31
CA ARG A 42 10.76 6.42 -15.90
C ARG A 42 9.57 7.35 -15.72
N ASN A 43 9.53 8.44 -16.49
CA ASN A 43 8.42 9.39 -16.49
C ASN A 43 7.10 8.68 -16.78
N THR A 44 7.08 7.76 -17.74
CA THR A 44 5.87 7.02 -18.10
C THR A 44 5.41 6.10 -16.98
N VAL A 45 6.33 5.39 -16.31
CA VAL A 45 5.99 4.57 -15.13
C VAL A 45 5.35 5.43 -14.04
N ILE A 46 5.99 6.53 -13.64
CA ILE A 46 5.47 7.42 -12.59
C ILE A 46 4.15 8.10 -12.99
N LYS A 47 3.99 8.48 -14.26
CA LYS A 47 2.74 9.05 -14.78
C LYS A 47 1.54 8.10 -14.68
N THR A 48 1.74 6.79 -14.50
CA THR A 48 0.62 5.85 -14.34
C THR A 48 -0.20 6.13 -13.08
N ILE A 49 0.45 6.61 -12.01
CA ILE A 49 -0.17 6.87 -10.70
C ILE A 49 -0.49 8.34 -10.47
N GLY A 50 0.10 9.24 -11.26
CA GLY A 50 -0.03 10.70 -11.15
C GLY A 50 -1.44 11.24 -10.86
N PRO A 51 -2.51 10.75 -11.51
CA PRO A 51 -3.87 11.25 -11.28
C PRO A 51 -4.58 10.72 -10.02
N VAL A 52 -4.03 9.70 -9.34
CA VAL A 52 -4.76 8.96 -8.29
C VAL A 52 -4.02 8.85 -6.96
N TRP A 53 -2.69 8.92 -6.95
CA TRP A 53 -1.88 8.65 -5.75
C TRP A 53 -2.26 9.55 -4.55
N ASP A 54 -2.49 10.84 -4.78
CA ASP A 54 -2.83 11.79 -3.70
C ASP A 54 -4.19 11.43 -3.05
N GLY A 55 -5.17 11.03 -3.86
CA GLY A 55 -6.47 10.55 -3.36
C GLY A 55 -6.39 9.19 -2.68
N ASN A 56 -5.44 8.33 -3.07
CA ASN A 56 -5.22 7.04 -2.45
C ASN A 56 -4.63 7.18 -1.03
N GLU A 57 -3.73 8.16 -0.79
CA GLU A 57 -3.19 8.45 0.54
C GLU A 57 -4.26 8.89 1.56
N VAL A 58 -5.35 9.52 1.10
CA VAL A 58 -6.47 9.95 1.96
C VAL A 58 -7.13 8.77 2.69
N TRP A 59 -7.04 7.54 2.15
CA TRP A 59 -7.54 6.35 2.83
C TRP A 59 -6.79 6.08 4.14
N LEU A 60 -5.46 6.34 4.18
CA LEU A 60 -4.69 6.22 5.41
C LEU A 60 -5.08 7.28 6.43
N ILE A 61 -5.24 8.54 5.98
CA ILE A 61 -5.67 9.64 6.84
C ILE A 61 -7.04 9.34 7.44
N SER A 62 -7.95 8.82 6.61
CA SER A 62 -9.29 8.41 7.04
C SER A 62 -9.24 7.23 8.01
N ALA A 63 -8.40 6.22 7.76
CA ALA A 63 -8.20 5.10 8.66
C ALA A 63 -7.65 5.55 10.02
N GLY A 64 -6.65 6.43 10.04
CA GLY A 64 -6.09 7.02 11.26
C GLY A 64 -7.09 7.88 12.02
N GLY A 65 -7.85 8.71 11.31
CA GLY A 65 -8.92 9.53 11.90
C GLY A 65 -10.08 8.69 12.45
N ALA A 66 -10.47 7.62 11.75
CA ALA A 66 -11.48 6.67 12.21
C ALA A 66 -11.00 5.89 13.45
N LEU A 67 -9.73 5.46 13.47
CA LEU A 67 -9.10 4.88 14.66
C LEU A 67 -9.17 5.85 15.84
N PHE A 68 -8.71 7.09 15.66
CA PHE A 68 -8.73 8.10 16.70
C PHE A 68 -10.15 8.38 17.23
N ALA A 69 -11.14 8.45 16.34
CA ALA A 69 -12.51 8.79 16.70
C ALA A 69 -13.29 7.62 17.31
N ALA A 70 -13.15 6.42 16.75
CA ALA A 70 -13.93 5.25 17.15
C ALA A 70 -13.23 4.38 18.20
N PHE A 71 -11.90 4.29 18.17
CA PHE A 71 -11.10 3.50 19.11
C PHE A 71 -9.88 4.29 19.63
N PRO A 72 -10.08 5.32 20.46
CA PRO A 72 -9.00 6.22 20.89
C PRO A 72 -7.87 5.51 21.65
N GLU A 73 -8.17 4.50 22.45
CA GLU A 73 -7.14 3.71 23.16
C GLU A 73 -6.30 2.90 22.16
N TRP A 74 -6.95 2.25 21.18
CA TRP A 74 -6.23 1.55 20.11
C TRP A 74 -5.31 2.52 19.35
N TYR A 75 -5.82 3.71 19.00
CA TYR A 75 -5.02 4.74 18.37
C TYR A 75 -3.82 5.14 19.24
N ALA A 76 -4.04 5.47 20.51
CA ALA A 76 -2.99 5.95 21.41
C ALA A 76 -1.89 4.89 21.65
N THR A 77 -2.28 3.66 21.94
CA THR A 77 -1.34 2.54 22.18
C THR A 77 -0.56 2.18 20.93
N LEU A 78 -1.20 2.15 19.75
CA LEU A 78 -0.53 1.88 18.49
C LEU A 78 0.51 2.95 18.15
N PHE A 79 0.12 4.23 18.17
CA PHE A 79 1.01 5.32 17.78
C PHE A 79 2.15 5.58 18.76
N SER A 80 1.93 5.33 20.06
CA SER A 80 2.99 5.43 21.07
C SER A 80 3.92 4.21 21.07
N GLY A 81 3.37 2.99 21.03
CA GLY A 81 4.16 1.76 21.08
C GLY A 81 4.93 1.46 19.79
N MET A 82 4.39 1.84 18.63
CA MET A 82 5.04 1.69 17.32
C MET A 82 5.51 3.03 16.77
N TYR A 83 5.88 3.96 17.66
CA TYR A 83 6.27 5.33 17.31
C TYR A 83 7.32 5.37 16.20
N LEU A 84 8.43 4.65 16.34
CA LEU A 84 9.53 4.73 15.38
C LEU A 84 9.13 4.20 13.97
N PRO A 85 8.53 3.00 13.83
CA PRO A 85 7.99 2.56 12.54
C PRO A 85 6.99 3.54 11.90
N LEU A 86 6.03 4.06 12.67
CA LEU A 86 5.02 4.99 12.16
C LEU A 86 5.61 6.35 11.78
N PHE A 87 6.56 6.85 12.56
CA PHE A 87 7.32 8.06 12.24
C PHE A 87 8.11 7.90 10.94
N LEU A 88 8.75 6.74 10.74
CA LEU A 88 9.46 6.44 9.49
C LEU A 88 8.51 6.33 8.29
N ILE A 89 7.29 5.80 8.47
CA ILE A 89 6.25 5.85 7.43
C ILE A 89 5.92 7.30 7.08
N LEU A 90 5.66 8.16 8.07
CA LEU A 90 5.36 9.57 7.85
C LEU A 90 6.46 10.27 7.04
N VAL A 91 7.72 10.15 7.47
CA VAL A 91 8.87 10.74 6.77
C VAL A 91 8.97 10.20 5.34
N SER A 92 8.76 8.90 5.16
CA SER A 92 8.81 8.25 3.84
C SER A 92 7.72 8.76 2.90
N LEU A 93 6.49 8.96 3.40
CA LEU A 93 5.40 9.53 2.61
C LEU A 93 5.67 10.99 2.22
N ILE A 94 6.22 11.80 3.13
CA ILE A 94 6.64 13.18 2.82
C ILE A 94 7.68 13.17 1.70
N LEU A 95 8.71 12.31 1.80
CA LEU A 95 9.72 12.16 0.76
C LEU A 95 9.11 11.72 -0.58
N ARG A 96 8.10 10.84 -0.56
CA ARG A 96 7.40 10.37 -1.75
C ARG A 96 6.67 11.52 -2.44
N VAL A 97 5.84 12.27 -1.70
CA VAL A 97 5.06 13.42 -2.20
C VAL A 97 6.00 14.45 -2.85
N VAL A 98 7.06 14.83 -2.13
CA VAL A 98 8.07 15.77 -2.62
C VAL A 98 8.75 15.24 -3.88
N GLY A 99 9.12 13.96 -3.89
CA GLY A 99 9.74 13.30 -5.03
C GLY A 99 8.84 13.19 -6.26
N LEU A 100 7.51 13.12 -6.09
CA LEU A 100 6.56 13.10 -7.20
C LEU A 100 6.30 14.52 -7.74
N GLU A 101 6.01 15.47 -6.87
CA GLU A 101 5.58 16.81 -7.25
C GLU A 101 6.71 17.72 -7.72
N TRP A 102 7.86 17.68 -7.06
CA TRP A 102 8.93 18.63 -7.36
C TRP A 102 9.86 18.14 -8.48
N ARG A 103 9.80 16.87 -8.85
CA ARG A 103 10.59 16.29 -9.93
C ARG A 103 10.41 16.97 -11.28
N LYS A 104 9.23 17.54 -11.54
CA LYS A 104 8.90 18.26 -12.78
C LYS A 104 9.26 19.76 -12.74
N LYS A 105 9.80 20.26 -11.62
CA LYS A 105 10.02 21.70 -11.40
C LYS A 105 11.42 22.18 -11.77
N VAL A 106 12.42 21.30 -11.76
CA VAL A 106 13.81 21.63 -12.06
C VAL A 106 14.35 20.67 -13.12
N ASP A 107 14.83 21.20 -14.24
CA ASP A 107 15.44 20.40 -15.31
C ASP A 107 16.95 20.23 -15.09
N ASP A 108 17.29 19.47 -14.04
CA ASP A 108 18.66 19.09 -13.71
C ASP A 108 18.75 17.55 -13.54
N PRO A 109 19.71 16.87 -14.21
CA PRO A 109 19.92 15.43 -14.03
C PRO A 109 20.19 14.99 -12.58
N ARG A 110 20.81 15.83 -11.74
CA ARG A 110 21.02 15.48 -10.31
C ARG A 110 19.71 15.56 -9.54
N TRP A 111 18.93 16.63 -9.75
CA TRP A 111 17.59 16.77 -9.18
C TRP A 111 16.67 15.58 -9.50
N PHE A 112 16.68 15.16 -10.76
CA PHE A 112 15.92 14.00 -11.23
C PHE A 112 16.29 12.72 -10.47
N LYS A 113 17.60 12.47 -10.27
CA LYS A 113 18.09 11.29 -9.53
C LYS A 113 17.69 11.32 -8.06
N TRP A 114 17.76 12.48 -7.41
CA TRP A 114 17.32 12.62 -6.01
C TRP A 114 15.81 12.41 -5.86
N SER A 115 15.03 12.98 -6.77
CA SER A 115 13.57 12.78 -6.80
C SER A 115 13.22 11.31 -7.02
N ASP A 116 13.87 10.62 -7.97
CA ASP A 116 13.65 9.20 -8.22
C ASP A 116 14.02 8.34 -6.99
N ARG A 117 15.08 8.69 -6.26
CA ARG A 117 15.43 8.02 -4.99
C ARG A 117 14.40 8.27 -3.90
N ALA A 118 13.91 9.51 -3.78
CA ALA A 118 12.86 9.85 -2.83
C ALA A 118 11.57 9.09 -3.09
N VAL A 119 11.16 8.96 -4.36
CA VAL A 119 10.01 8.12 -4.76
C VAL A 119 10.24 6.65 -4.44
N PHE A 120 11.43 6.12 -4.73
CA PHE A 120 11.77 4.73 -4.43
C PHE A 120 11.74 4.44 -2.93
N ILE A 121 12.46 5.22 -2.12
CA ILE A 121 12.52 5.04 -0.65
C ILE A 121 11.15 5.28 -0.04
N GLY A 122 10.47 6.35 -0.46
CA GLY A 122 9.14 6.72 0.00
C GLY A 122 8.05 5.70 -0.38
N SER A 123 8.36 4.76 -1.26
CA SER A 123 7.45 3.66 -1.62
C SER A 123 7.86 2.33 -0.99
N TRP A 124 9.16 2.05 -0.96
CA TRP A 124 9.72 0.82 -0.39
C TRP A 124 9.57 0.78 1.13
N ALA A 125 9.92 1.86 1.82
CA ALA A 125 9.92 1.89 3.27
C ALA A 125 8.50 1.72 3.85
N PRO A 126 7.45 2.42 3.39
CA PRO A 126 6.10 2.18 3.89
C PRO A 126 5.58 0.77 3.59
N ALA A 127 5.84 0.23 2.39
CA ALA A 127 5.45 -1.14 2.05
C ALA A 127 6.05 -2.17 3.03
N LEU A 128 7.31 -1.98 3.40
CA LEU A 128 8.01 -2.83 4.37
C LEU A 128 7.47 -2.62 5.79
N LEU A 129 7.38 -1.36 6.22
CA LEU A 129 7.00 -0.99 7.59
C LEU A 129 5.55 -1.36 7.91
N TRP A 130 4.62 -1.27 6.96
CA TRP A 130 3.24 -1.74 7.20
C TRP A 130 3.16 -3.24 7.45
N GLY A 131 3.93 -4.03 6.69
CA GLY A 131 4.03 -5.47 6.95
C GLY A 131 4.66 -5.78 8.31
N LEU A 132 5.68 -5.03 8.71
CA LEU A 132 6.30 -5.12 10.03
C LEU A 132 5.29 -4.79 11.16
N ILE A 133 4.55 -3.69 11.00
CA ILE A 133 3.59 -3.19 11.99
C ILE A 133 2.47 -4.20 12.17
N PHE A 134 1.73 -4.53 11.11
CA PHE A 134 0.57 -5.40 11.25
C PHE A 134 0.94 -6.81 11.72
N SER A 135 2.11 -7.32 11.34
CA SER A 135 2.57 -8.63 11.84
C SER A 135 2.84 -8.61 13.34
N ASN A 136 3.42 -7.53 13.85
CA ASN A 136 3.61 -7.37 15.29
C ASN A 136 2.28 -7.17 16.03
N ILE A 137 1.33 -6.41 15.47
CA ILE A 137 0.00 -6.30 16.08
C ILE A 137 -0.67 -7.68 16.15
N VAL A 138 -0.62 -8.48 15.08
CA VAL A 138 -1.21 -9.84 15.06
C VAL A 138 -0.50 -10.79 16.03
N ARG A 139 0.83 -10.71 16.12
CA ARG A 139 1.61 -11.51 17.08
C ARG A 139 1.36 -11.10 18.53
N GLY A 140 1.04 -9.83 18.76
CA GLY A 140 0.93 -9.18 20.06
C GLY A 140 2.14 -8.32 20.39
N MET A 141 1.92 -7.33 21.24
CA MET A 141 2.90 -6.35 21.72
C MET A 141 2.98 -6.37 23.24
N PRO A 142 4.08 -5.90 23.87
CA PRO A 142 4.18 -5.87 25.32
C PRO A 142 3.35 -4.72 25.92
N ILE A 143 2.04 -4.90 26.03
CA ILE A 143 1.08 -3.90 26.52
C ILE A 143 0.90 -4.08 28.03
N GLU A 144 1.16 -3.02 28.78
CA GLU A 144 1.02 -2.96 30.23
C GLU A 144 -0.45 -2.83 30.67
N ALA A 145 -0.71 -2.94 31.97
CA ALA A 145 -2.07 -2.89 32.53
C ALA A 145 -2.76 -1.52 32.35
N ASP A 146 -2.00 -0.45 32.10
CA ASP A 146 -2.50 0.90 31.82
C ASP A 146 -2.60 1.20 30.31
N HIS A 147 -2.58 0.15 29.48
CA HIS A 147 -2.66 0.20 28.02
C HIS A 147 -1.47 0.85 27.32
N ARG A 148 -0.35 1.10 28.02
CA ARG A 148 0.86 1.67 27.42
C ARG A 148 1.80 0.57 26.95
N ILE A 149 2.68 0.96 26.03
CA ILE A 149 3.83 0.15 25.60
C ILE A 149 5.07 0.99 25.88
N ASP A 150 6.05 0.44 26.61
CA ASP A 150 7.40 0.99 26.61
C ASP A 150 8.04 0.77 25.24
N ALA A 151 8.05 1.83 24.44
CA ALA A 151 8.57 1.78 23.07
C ALA A 151 10.06 1.42 23.00
N ALA A 152 10.86 1.75 24.02
CA ALA A 152 12.29 1.41 24.04
C ALA A 152 12.48 -0.10 24.29
N ALA A 153 11.70 -0.66 25.21
CA ALA A 153 11.70 -2.09 25.49
C ALA A 153 11.10 -2.93 24.34
N ALA A 154 10.06 -2.42 23.67
CA ALA A 154 9.41 -3.10 22.55
C ALA A 154 10.23 -3.08 21.25
N LEU A 155 11.14 -2.10 21.07
CA LEU A 155 11.85 -1.89 19.81
C LEU A 155 12.67 -3.10 19.33
N PRO A 156 13.36 -3.88 20.18
CA PRO A 156 14.00 -5.12 19.73
C PRO A 156 12.98 -6.21 19.37
N GLU A 157 11.84 -6.29 20.07
CA GLU A 157 10.83 -7.34 19.90
C GLU A 157 10.08 -7.25 18.57
N ILE A 158 9.96 -6.04 18.01
CA ILE A 158 9.32 -5.83 16.71
C ILE A 158 10.10 -6.48 15.56
N PHE A 159 11.39 -6.78 15.74
CA PHE A 159 12.25 -7.47 14.77
C PHE A 159 12.33 -8.96 15.05
N ASN A 160 11.22 -9.66 14.85
CA ASN A 160 11.11 -11.12 14.98
C ASN A 160 10.91 -11.80 13.61
N PRO A 161 11.18 -13.12 13.47
CA PRO A 161 11.10 -13.81 12.19
C PRO A 161 9.74 -13.69 11.48
N TYR A 162 8.63 -13.73 12.23
CA TYR A 162 7.30 -13.57 11.67
C TYR A 162 7.07 -12.15 11.13
N ALA A 163 7.46 -11.13 11.88
CA ALA A 163 7.33 -9.74 11.45
C ALA A 163 8.25 -9.37 10.28
N LEU A 164 9.47 -9.91 10.25
CA LEU A 164 10.39 -9.75 9.11
C LEU A 164 9.85 -10.42 7.84
N LEU A 165 9.25 -11.60 7.98
CA LEU A 165 8.55 -12.26 6.87
C LEU A 165 7.36 -11.42 6.40
N GLY A 166 6.56 -10.86 7.31
CA GLY A 166 5.45 -9.98 6.95
C GLY A 166 5.89 -8.71 6.24
N ALA A 167 6.96 -8.07 6.70
CA ALA A 167 7.57 -6.92 6.06
C ALA A 167 8.03 -7.22 4.62
N ALA A 168 8.68 -8.37 4.43
CA ALA A 168 9.10 -8.84 3.10
C ALA A 168 7.90 -9.22 2.22
N ALA A 169 6.88 -9.90 2.77
CA ALA A 169 5.68 -10.34 2.07
C ALA A 169 4.84 -9.16 1.58
N PHE A 170 4.61 -8.14 2.42
CA PHE A 170 3.93 -6.91 2.01
C PHE A 170 4.67 -6.20 0.88
N THR A 171 5.99 -6.02 1.03
CA THR A 171 6.82 -5.40 -0.01
C THR A 171 6.73 -6.16 -1.34
N ALA A 172 6.81 -7.49 -1.31
CA ALA A 172 6.73 -8.33 -2.49
C ALA A 172 5.34 -8.31 -3.13
N LEU A 173 4.28 -8.37 -2.32
CA LEU A 173 2.89 -8.34 -2.78
C LEU A 173 2.55 -6.98 -3.40
N PHE A 174 2.92 -5.86 -2.77
CA PHE A 174 2.73 -4.52 -3.32
C PHE A 174 3.57 -4.32 -4.58
N SER A 175 4.81 -4.80 -4.63
CA SER A 175 5.60 -4.80 -5.87
C SER A 175 4.90 -5.56 -6.99
N MET A 176 4.31 -6.73 -6.69
CA MET A 176 3.55 -7.53 -7.65
C MET A 176 2.26 -6.81 -8.10
N HIS A 177 1.56 -6.15 -7.18
CA HIS A 177 0.34 -5.39 -7.46
C HIS A 177 0.65 -4.15 -8.31
N GLY A 178 1.70 -3.40 -7.98
CA GLY A 178 2.21 -2.28 -8.78
C GLY A 178 2.70 -2.71 -10.16
N LEU A 179 3.34 -3.88 -10.29
CA LEU A 179 3.70 -4.43 -11.61
C LEU A 179 2.44 -4.68 -12.46
N ALA A 180 1.39 -5.25 -11.84
CA ALA A 180 0.12 -5.48 -12.52
C ALA A 180 -0.50 -4.17 -12.98
N PHE A 181 -0.47 -3.14 -12.15
CA PHE A 181 -0.97 -1.81 -12.48
C PHE A 181 -0.16 -1.15 -13.62
N ILE A 182 1.18 -1.17 -13.55
CA ILE A 182 2.05 -0.66 -14.62
C ILE A 182 1.67 -1.30 -15.95
N ARG A 183 1.55 -2.63 -16.00
CA ARG A 183 1.21 -3.35 -17.24
C ARG A 183 -0.20 -3.06 -17.73
N LEU A 184 -1.15 -2.89 -16.81
CA LEU A 184 -2.52 -2.51 -17.15
C LEU A 184 -2.58 -1.12 -17.78
N LYS A 185 -1.77 -0.19 -17.26
CA LYS A 185 -1.79 1.25 -17.61
C LYS A 185 -0.81 1.65 -18.70
N THR A 186 0.15 0.82 -19.07
CA THR A 186 1.17 1.17 -20.06
C THR A 186 1.03 0.39 -21.37
N ALA A 187 1.60 0.93 -22.44
CA ALA A 187 1.80 0.24 -23.72
C ALA A 187 3.23 0.48 -24.25
N GLY A 188 3.58 -0.22 -25.33
CA GLY A 188 4.90 -0.12 -25.95
C GLY A 188 6.02 -0.64 -25.04
N ARG A 189 7.19 0.03 -25.08
CA ARG A 189 8.42 -0.44 -24.43
C ARG A 189 8.28 -0.66 -22.93
N VAL A 190 7.58 0.23 -22.22
CA VAL A 190 7.41 0.15 -20.76
C VAL A 190 6.64 -1.10 -20.36
N ARG A 191 5.59 -1.45 -21.13
CA ARG A 191 4.83 -2.68 -20.92
C ARG A 191 5.70 -3.92 -21.19
N THR A 192 6.52 -3.89 -22.23
CA THR A 192 7.46 -4.98 -22.54
C THR A 192 8.51 -5.16 -21.44
N ASP A 193 9.09 -4.07 -20.94
CA ASP A 193 10.08 -4.10 -19.86
C ASP A 193 9.47 -4.56 -18.53
N ALA A 194 8.25 -4.15 -18.22
CA ALA A 194 7.47 -4.70 -17.12
C ALA A 194 7.26 -6.22 -17.27
N GLY A 195 7.05 -6.70 -18.50
CA GLY A 195 6.99 -8.13 -18.80
C GLY A 195 8.27 -8.90 -18.47
N ARG A 196 9.45 -8.29 -18.70
CA ARG A 196 10.76 -8.92 -18.46
C ARG A 196 11.06 -9.15 -16.97
N VAL A 197 10.53 -8.30 -16.09
CA VAL A 197 10.73 -8.43 -14.63
C VAL A 197 9.66 -9.30 -13.96
N ALA A 198 8.57 -9.62 -14.67
CA ALA A 198 7.41 -10.30 -14.11
C ALA A 198 7.76 -11.61 -13.42
N GLY A 199 8.56 -12.48 -14.05
CA GLY A 199 8.94 -13.77 -13.43
C GLY A 199 9.56 -13.60 -12.05
N ARG A 200 10.50 -12.65 -11.87
CA ARG A 200 11.16 -12.41 -10.58
C ARG A 200 10.21 -11.86 -9.52
N VAL A 201 9.41 -10.85 -9.88
CA VAL A 201 8.44 -10.23 -8.97
C VAL A 201 7.37 -11.24 -8.53
N VAL A 202 6.89 -12.07 -9.46
CA VAL A 202 5.92 -13.14 -9.18
C VAL A 202 6.52 -14.19 -8.26
N THR A 203 7.76 -14.64 -8.52
CA THR A 203 8.44 -15.60 -7.64
C THR A 203 8.62 -15.05 -6.23
N LEU A 204 9.05 -13.79 -6.08
CA LEU A 204 9.15 -13.16 -4.76
C LEU A 204 7.80 -13.07 -4.05
N GLY A 205 6.74 -12.66 -4.77
CA GLY A 205 5.38 -12.60 -4.22
C GLY A 205 4.88 -13.97 -3.74
N ALA A 206 5.14 -15.04 -4.50
CA ALA A 206 4.75 -16.40 -4.12
C ALA A 206 5.58 -16.94 -2.94
N VAL A 207 6.91 -16.81 -3.01
CA VAL A 207 7.85 -17.38 -2.01
C VAL A 207 7.75 -16.65 -0.66
N LEU A 208 7.41 -15.36 -0.65
CA LEU A 208 7.26 -14.60 0.59
C LEU A 208 5.80 -14.55 1.06
N GLY A 209 4.86 -14.36 0.14
CA GLY A 209 3.43 -14.21 0.46
C GLY A 209 2.77 -15.51 0.93
N ALA A 210 3.07 -16.65 0.31
CA ALA A 210 2.43 -17.91 0.69
C ALA A 210 2.85 -18.37 2.10
N PRO A 211 4.15 -18.40 2.47
CA PRO A 211 4.54 -18.73 3.84
C PRO A 211 3.96 -17.75 4.86
N PHE A 212 3.90 -16.45 4.54
CA PHE A 212 3.30 -15.46 5.43
C PHE A 212 1.81 -15.74 5.69
N ALA A 213 1.03 -15.97 4.63
CA ALA A 213 -0.41 -16.27 4.76
C ALA A 213 -0.66 -17.57 5.53
N LEU A 214 0.15 -18.61 5.27
CA LEU A 214 0.05 -19.90 5.97
C LEU A 214 0.43 -19.78 7.44
N TRP A 215 1.54 -19.09 7.76
CA TRP A 215 1.96 -18.86 9.15
C TRP A 215 0.88 -18.07 9.89
N THR A 216 0.37 -16.99 9.30
CA THR A 216 -0.69 -16.18 9.90
C THR A 216 -1.93 -17.02 10.21
N ALA A 217 -2.41 -17.81 9.24
CA ALA A 217 -3.58 -18.66 9.44
C ALA A 217 -3.36 -19.78 10.46
N LEU A 218 -2.16 -20.35 10.52
CA LEU A 218 -1.81 -21.45 11.42
C LEU A 218 -1.67 -20.99 12.88
N SER A 219 -0.96 -19.88 13.10
CA SER A 219 -0.58 -19.46 14.45
C SER A 219 -1.56 -18.47 15.08
N TYR A 220 -2.23 -17.65 14.27
CA TYR A 220 -3.06 -16.53 14.76
C TYR A 220 -4.47 -16.53 14.17
N GLY A 221 -4.73 -17.38 13.17
CA GLY A 221 -5.99 -17.44 12.46
C GLY A 221 -7.08 -18.21 13.20
N LYS A 222 -8.31 -18.04 12.72
CA LYS A 222 -9.47 -18.85 13.08
C LYS A 222 -9.62 -20.01 12.10
N GLN A 223 -10.52 -20.96 12.38
CA GLN A 223 -10.77 -22.10 11.49
C GLN A 223 -11.06 -21.68 10.03
N TRP A 224 -11.78 -20.58 9.82
CA TRP A 224 -12.11 -20.07 8.48
C TRP A 224 -10.96 -19.27 7.84
N SER A 225 -9.94 -18.86 8.60
CA SER A 225 -8.77 -18.14 8.07
C SER A 225 -7.98 -18.98 7.07
N TRP A 226 -8.08 -20.31 7.12
CA TRP A 226 -7.52 -21.21 6.12
C TRP A 226 -8.10 -21.01 4.71
N ILE A 227 -9.39 -20.70 4.61
CA ILE A 227 -10.04 -20.41 3.33
C ILE A 227 -9.46 -19.13 2.74
N ILE A 228 -9.24 -18.11 3.58
CA ILE A 228 -8.65 -16.85 3.17
C ILE A 228 -7.18 -17.02 2.78
N ALA A 229 -6.40 -17.79 3.54
CA ALA A 229 -5.02 -18.11 3.20
C ALA A 229 -4.92 -18.84 1.85
N LEU A 230 -5.77 -19.84 1.62
CA LEU A 230 -5.84 -20.53 0.34
C LEU A 230 -6.24 -19.56 -0.80
N LEU A 231 -7.22 -18.68 -0.57
CA LEU A 231 -7.62 -17.67 -1.53
C LEU A 231 -6.47 -16.74 -1.88
N ILE A 232 -5.70 -16.26 -0.90
CA ILE A 232 -4.51 -15.42 -1.13
C ILE A 232 -3.49 -16.15 -2.00
N ILE A 233 -3.16 -17.39 -1.67
CA ILE A 233 -2.18 -18.19 -2.42
C ILE A 233 -2.64 -18.38 -3.86
N VAL A 234 -3.89 -18.79 -4.06
CA VAL A 234 -4.49 -18.96 -5.40
C VAL A 234 -4.49 -17.62 -6.15
N ALA A 235 -4.84 -16.52 -5.49
CA ALA A 235 -4.88 -15.20 -6.10
C ALA A 235 -3.47 -14.72 -6.52
N VAL A 236 -2.43 -14.97 -5.72
CA VAL A 236 -1.04 -14.71 -6.10
C VAL A 236 -0.63 -15.56 -7.30
N LEU A 237 -0.95 -16.85 -7.32
CA LEU A 237 -0.62 -17.74 -8.44
C LEU A 237 -1.34 -17.35 -9.74
N VAL A 238 -2.66 -17.07 -9.66
CA VAL A 238 -3.47 -16.61 -10.80
C VAL A 238 -3.00 -15.25 -11.29
N GLY A 239 -2.69 -14.32 -10.37
CA GLY A 239 -2.13 -13.02 -10.68
C GLY A 239 -0.79 -13.15 -11.40
N GLY A 240 0.09 -14.00 -10.88
CA GLY A 240 1.39 -14.28 -11.47
C GLY A 240 1.30 -14.90 -12.85
N PHE A 241 0.41 -15.86 -13.04
CA PHE A 241 0.08 -16.43 -14.35
C PHE A 241 -0.42 -15.34 -15.32
N GLY A 242 -1.34 -14.48 -14.87
CA GLY A 242 -1.86 -13.37 -15.65
C GLY A 242 -0.75 -12.42 -16.10
N LEU A 243 0.16 -12.06 -15.20
CA LEU A 243 1.33 -11.24 -15.53
C LEU A 243 2.25 -11.95 -16.53
N ILE A 244 2.66 -13.19 -16.28
CA ILE A 244 3.59 -13.90 -17.17
C ILE A 244 2.99 -14.10 -18.57
N LYS A 245 1.69 -14.40 -18.67
CA LYS A 245 0.99 -14.62 -19.95
C LYS A 245 0.45 -13.36 -20.62
N GLY A 246 0.62 -12.19 -20.00
CA GLY A 246 0.14 -10.92 -20.55
C GLY A 246 -1.36 -10.70 -20.52
N LYS A 247 -2.07 -11.42 -19.64
CA LYS A 247 -3.48 -11.18 -19.30
C LYS A 247 -3.54 -10.11 -18.21
N ASP A 248 -3.27 -8.86 -18.58
CA ASP A 248 -3.04 -7.75 -17.62
C ASP A 248 -4.23 -7.53 -16.66
N PHE A 249 -5.49 -7.62 -17.13
CA PHE A 249 -6.69 -7.50 -16.29
C PHE A 249 -6.81 -8.63 -15.26
N LEU A 250 -6.51 -9.87 -15.65
CA LEU A 250 -6.50 -11.01 -14.73
C LEU A 250 -5.39 -10.85 -13.68
N GLY A 251 -4.21 -10.37 -14.11
CA GLY A 251 -3.08 -10.07 -13.23
C GLY A 251 -3.45 -9.04 -12.15
N PHE A 252 -4.05 -7.92 -12.56
CA PHE A 252 -4.46 -6.86 -11.63
C PHE A 252 -5.62 -7.29 -10.73
N GLY A 253 -6.66 -7.92 -11.28
CA GLY A 253 -7.81 -8.39 -10.50
C GLY A 253 -7.40 -9.42 -9.44
N ALA A 254 -6.57 -10.40 -9.80
CA ALA A 254 -6.13 -11.42 -8.85
C ALA A 254 -5.16 -10.87 -7.80
N THR A 255 -4.24 -9.96 -8.16
CA THR A 255 -3.40 -9.29 -7.15
C THR A 255 -4.21 -8.40 -6.20
N SER A 256 -5.28 -7.76 -6.70
CA SER A 256 -6.23 -7.00 -5.85
C SER A 256 -6.89 -7.91 -4.82
N VAL A 257 -7.36 -9.10 -5.24
CA VAL A 257 -7.93 -10.11 -4.34
C VAL A 257 -6.90 -10.58 -3.31
N ALA A 258 -5.65 -10.78 -3.71
CA ALA A 258 -4.58 -11.17 -2.78
C ALA A 258 -4.33 -10.08 -1.71
N VAL A 259 -4.25 -8.81 -2.11
CA VAL A 259 -4.06 -7.67 -1.19
C VAL A 259 -5.22 -7.54 -0.21
N LEU A 260 -6.46 -7.55 -0.70
CA LEU A 260 -7.65 -7.52 0.15
C LEU A 260 -7.73 -8.75 1.06
N GLY A 261 -7.37 -9.92 0.53
CA GLY A 261 -7.33 -11.17 1.29
C GLY A 261 -6.35 -11.10 2.45
N VAL A 262 -5.14 -10.54 2.25
CA VAL A 262 -4.17 -10.33 3.34
C VAL A 262 -4.75 -9.40 4.40
N ALA A 263 -5.36 -8.27 4.01
CA ALA A 263 -6.00 -7.38 4.98
C ALA A 263 -7.08 -8.10 5.79
N VAL A 264 -7.99 -8.82 5.12
CA VAL A 264 -9.04 -9.63 5.77
C VAL A 264 -8.43 -10.67 6.70
N LEU A 265 -7.37 -11.37 6.29
CA LEU A 265 -6.69 -12.36 7.10
C LEU A 265 -6.15 -11.74 8.40
N MET A 266 -5.48 -10.59 8.32
CA MET A 266 -4.90 -9.92 9.49
C MET A 266 -5.98 -9.38 10.44
N PHE A 267 -6.98 -8.66 9.93
CA PHE A 267 -8.07 -8.18 10.78
C PHE A 267 -8.91 -9.34 11.34
N SER A 268 -9.04 -10.46 10.62
CA SER A 268 -9.73 -11.65 11.14
C SER A 268 -9.02 -12.29 12.33
N ALA A 269 -7.69 -12.29 12.30
CA ALA A 269 -6.83 -12.78 13.39
C ALA A 269 -6.93 -11.88 14.62
N LEU A 270 -7.03 -10.57 14.40
CA LEU A 270 -7.20 -9.59 15.49
C LEU A 270 -8.56 -9.72 16.15
N PHE A 271 -9.67 -9.77 15.40
CA PHE A 271 -11.00 -9.72 16.01
C PHE A 271 -11.24 -10.79 17.10
N PRO A 272 -11.74 -10.44 18.31
CA PRO A 272 -12.15 -9.11 18.76
C PRO A 272 -11.04 -8.29 19.44
N ARG A 273 -9.82 -8.82 19.56
CA ARG A 273 -8.66 -8.19 20.19
C ARG A 273 -7.84 -7.36 19.19
N VAL A 274 -8.08 -6.07 19.19
CA VAL A 274 -7.44 -5.13 18.24
C VAL A 274 -5.94 -4.96 18.48
N MET A 275 -5.49 -5.10 19.73
CA MET A 275 -4.07 -5.22 20.08
C MET A 275 -3.87 -6.25 21.22
N PRO A 276 -3.47 -7.49 20.90
CA PRO A 276 -3.12 -8.49 21.89
C PRO A 276 -1.85 -8.13 22.68
N THR A 277 -1.82 -8.44 23.98
CA THR A 277 -0.64 -8.32 24.83
C THR A 277 0.20 -9.60 24.85
N THR A 278 1.52 -9.45 24.99
CA THR A 278 2.45 -10.55 25.25
C THR A 278 2.84 -10.67 26.73
N LEU A 279 2.46 -9.71 27.57
CA LEU A 279 2.82 -9.68 29.00
C LEU A 279 1.81 -10.45 29.85
N ALA A 280 2.30 -11.29 30.77
CA ALA A 280 1.45 -12.09 31.65
C ALA A 280 0.59 -11.23 32.62
N GLY A 281 1.05 -10.02 32.96
CA GLY A 281 0.29 -9.04 33.75
C GLY A 281 -0.28 -7.89 32.92
N GLY A 282 -0.22 -8.00 31.58
CA GLY A 282 -0.72 -6.99 30.65
C GLY A 282 -2.22 -7.13 30.40
N VAL A 283 -2.76 -6.20 29.60
CA VAL A 283 -4.17 -6.22 29.17
C VAL A 283 -4.25 -6.16 27.65
N ASP A 284 -5.09 -7.04 27.07
CA ASP A 284 -5.45 -6.98 25.65
C ASP A 284 -6.35 -5.76 25.40
N LEU A 285 -6.09 -5.01 24.33
CA LEU A 285 -7.08 -4.07 23.80
C LEU A 285 -8.04 -4.83 22.88
N ASP A 286 -9.33 -4.70 23.16
CA ASP A 286 -10.43 -5.28 22.39
C ASP A 286 -11.40 -4.21 21.90
N ILE A 287 -12.38 -4.61 21.10
CA ILE A 287 -13.36 -3.68 20.53
C ILE A 287 -14.27 -3.02 21.60
N TRP A 288 -14.26 -3.45 22.85
CA TRP A 288 -15.12 -2.90 23.90
C TRP A 288 -14.35 -1.96 24.82
N ASN A 289 -13.15 -2.36 25.27
CA ASN A 289 -12.33 -1.52 26.15
C ASN A 289 -11.61 -0.39 25.39
N ALA A 290 -11.41 -0.54 24.08
CA ALA A 290 -10.71 0.46 23.29
C ALA A 290 -11.63 1.46 22.59
N ALA A 291 -12.95 1.22 22.62
CA ALA A 291 -13.93 2.00 21.88
C ALA A 291 -14.33 3.30 22.57
N SER A 292 -14.73 4.28 21.75
CA SER A 292 -15.43 5.47 22.21
C SER A 292 -16.82 5.15 22.77
N SER A 293 -17.43 6.12 23.47
CA SER A 293 -18.80 5.98 23.98
C SER A 293 -19.82 5.74 22.86
N ASP A 294 -20.92 5.05 23.20
CA ASP A 294 -22.02 4.75 22.27
C ASP A 294 -22.56 5.99 21.55
N TYR A 295 -22.64 7.12 22.26
CA TYR A 295 -23.08 8.39 21.70
C TYR A 295 -22.14 8.87 20.58
N THR A 296 -20.83 8.85 20.82
CA THR A 296 -19.83 9.22 19.82
C THR A 296 -19.89 8.30 18.62
N LEU A 297 -19.94 6.97 18.84
CA LEU A 297 -20.04 6.01 17.75
C LEU A 297 -21.32 6.18 16.92
N ASN A 298 -22.44 6.57 17.54
CA ASN A 298 -23.69 6.85 16.84
C ASN A 298 -23.54 8.06 15.89
N ILE A 299 -22.96 9.17 16.38
CA ILE A 299 -22.70 10.37 15.57
C ILE A 299 -21.76 10.06 14.40
N LEU A 300 -20.67 9.34 14.68
CA LEU A 300 -19.71 8.96 13.65
C LEU A 300 -20.40 8.10 12.58
N THR A 301 -21.29 7.17 12.99
CA THR A 301 -21.99 6.26 12.08
C THR A 301 -22.86 7.04 11.10
N TRP A 302 -23.67 7.99 11.60
CA TRP A 302 -24.48 8.84 10.72
C TRP A 302 -23.61 9.67 9.78
N SER A 303 -22.52 10.23 10.27
CA SER A 303 -21.57 10.98 9.44
C SER A 303 -20.99 10.11 8.32
N ALA A 304 -20.58 8.88 8.63
CA ALA A 304 -20.03 7.94 7.66
C ALA A 304 -21.08 7.55 6.60
N VAL A 305 -22.33 7.30 6.99
CA VAL A 305 -23.42 6.93 6.07
C VAL A 305 -23.64 7.99 4.99
N PHE A 306 -23.50 9.28 5.32
CA PHE A 306 -23.66 10.35 4.33
C PHE A 306 -22.39 10.66 3.54
N VAL A 307 -21.22 10.67 4.20
CA VAL A 307 -19.96 11.10 3.57
C VAL A 307 -19.36 10.00 2.70
N VAL A 308 -19.33 8.76 3.17
CA VAL A 308 -18.64 7.65 2.48
C VAL A 308 -19.19 7.40 1.07
N PRO A 309 -20.52 7.34 0.82
CA PRO A 309 -21.03 7.14 -0.53
C PRO A 309 -20.60 8.23 -1.50
N VAL A 310 -20.59 9.49 -1.06
CA VAL A 310 -20.16 10.63 -1.89
C VAL A 310 -18.69 10.51 -2.27
N VAL A 311 -17.84 10.18 -1.30
CA VAL A 311 -16.40 9.95 -1.52
C VAL A 311 -16.17 8.79 -2.49
N LEU A 312 -16.85 7.67 -2.31
CA LEU A 312 -16.72 6.50 -3.19
C LEU A 312 -17.20 6.78 -4.62
N LEU A 313 -18.30 7.53 -4.80
CA LEU A 313 -18.79 7.94 -6.11
C LEU A 313 -17.78 8.83 -6.83
N TYR A 314 -17.24 9.84 -6.13
CA TYR A 314 -16.23 10.73 -6.69
C TYR A 314 -14.94 9.99 -7.03
N GLN A 315 -14.48 9.08 -6.16
CA GLN A 315 -13.30 8.26 -6.42
C GLN A 315 -13.51 7.35 -7.63
N GLY A 316 -14.66 6.68 -7.71
CA GLY A 316 -15.03 5.84 -8.84
C GLY A 316 -15.06 6.62 -10.16
N TRP A 317 -15.61 7.84 -10.14
CA TRP A 317 -15.61 8.74 -11.28
C TRP A 317 -14.18 9.13 -11.71
N THR A 318 -13.30 9.46 -10.76
CA THR A 318 -11.89 9.76 -11.04
C THR A 318 -11.18 8.60 -11.76
N TYR A 319 -11.32 7.36 -11.27
CA TYR A 319 -10.76 6.18 -11.93
C TYR A 319 -11.36 5.94 -13.32
N TRP A 320 -12.65 6.23 -13.52
CA TRP A 320 -13.31 6.11 -14.82
C TRP A 320 -12.78 7.11 -15.85
N VAL A 321 -12.53 8.36 -15.43
CA VAL A 321 -11.95 9.42 -16.28
C VAL A 321 -10.54 9.04 -16.73
N PHE A 322 -9.69 8.56 -15.80
CA PHE A 322 -8.30 8.25 -16.08
C PHE A 322 -8.02 6.81 -16.55
N ARG A 323 -9.01 6.07 -17.06
CA ARG A 323 -8.86 4.63 -17.39
C ARG A 323 -7.91 4.30 -18.54
N LYS A 324 -7.65 5.23 -19.47
CA LYS A 324 -6.87 4.97 -20.70
C LYS A 324 -5.39 4.62 -20.41
N ARG A 325 -4.76 3.88 -21.33
CA ARG A 325 -3.32 3.53 -21.27
C ARG A 325 -2.45 4.70 -21.73
N ILE A 326 -1.23 4.77 -21.18
CA ILE A 326 -0.19 5.74 -21.54
C ILE A 326 1.03 5.04 -22.15
N SER A 327 1.75 5.72 -23.04
CA SER A 327 2.93 5.18 -23.73
C SER A 327 4.12 6.13 -23.59
N ALA A 328 5.33 5.57 -23.54
CA ALA A 328 6.55 6.36 -23.62
C ALA A 328 6.86 6.70 -25.10
N PRO A 329 7.50 7.86 -25.38
CA PRO A 329 8.02 8.18 -26.70
C PRO A 329 9.00 7.09 -27.22
N PRO A 330 9.09 6.86 -28.55
CA PRO A 330 10.13 6.00 -29.13
C PRO A 330 11.54 6.53 -28.85
N LEU A 331 12.53 5.64 -28.75
CA LEU A 331 13.94 6.02 -28.51
C LEU A 331 14.54 6.90 -29.62
N SER A 332 13.98 6.86 -30.84
CA SER A 332 14.48 7.61 -32.02
C SER A 332 13.98 9.05 -32.11
N ALA A 333 13.11 9.51 -31.21
CA ALA A 333 12.58 10.88 -31.26
C ALA A 333 13.62 11.94 -30.85
N GLU A 334 14.69 11.55 -30.15
CA GLU A 334 15.73 12.45 -29.66
C GLU A 334 16.69 12.91 -30.78
N SER A 335 16.85 12.14 -31.86
CA SER A 335 17.68 12.53 -33.02
C SER A 335 16.97 13.44 -34.03
N ALA A 336 15.65 13.60 -33.92
CA ALA A 336 14.88 14.47 -34.82
C ALA A 336 14.71 15.90 -34.27
N GLY A 337 14.87 16.09 -32.95
CA GLY A 337 14.67 17.40 -32.29
C GLY A 337 15.86 18.36 -32.37
N THR A 338 17.05 17.89 -32.75
CA THR A 338 18.28 18.71 -32.86
C THR A 338 18.63 19.11 -34.30
N ALA A 339 17.91 18.60 -35.30
CA ALA A 339 18.17 18.88 -36.72
C ALA A 339 17.22 19.92 -37.35
N GLY A 340 16.29 20.51 -36.57
CA GLY A 340 15.18 21.30 -37.12
C GLY A 340 15.21 22.82 -36.91
N THR A 341 16.17 23.41 -36.19
CA THR A 341 16.11 24.85 -35.81
C THR A 341 17.16 25.73 -36.49
N ALA A 342 17.59 25.38 -37.71
CA ALA A 342 18.46 26.24 -38.51
C ALA A 342 17.99 26.30 -39.97
N SER A 343 16.89 27.03 -40.23
CA SER A 343 16.73 27.73 -41.51
C SER A 343 15.54 28.71 -41.47
N SER A 344 15.75 29.84 -42.16
CA SER A 344 14.83 30.92 -42.53
C SER A 344 14.16 31.76 -41.44
N ALA A 345 14.86 32.81 -41.07
CA ALA A 345 14.27 34.14 -40.98
C ALA A 345 13.55 34.51 -42.30
N GLY A 346 12.39 35.17 -42.22
CA GLY A 346 11.70 35.70 -43.41
C GLY A 346 10.24 36.13 -43.22
N VAL A 347 10.03 37.31 -42.61
CA VAL A 347 9.22 38.42 -43.16
C VAL A 347 7.78 38.15 -43.68
N VAL A 348 6.82 38.71 -42.92
CA VAL A 348 5.64 39.54 -43.33
C VAL A 348 4.23 38.94 -43.48
N ALA A 349 3.32 39.73 -42.88
CA ALA A 349 1.85 39.88 -42.96
C ALA A 349 1.01 38.99 -42.04
#